data_AF-A0A4Y2DEZ8-F1
#
_entry.id   AF-A0A4Y2DEZ8-F1
#
_cell.length_a   1.000
_cell.length_b   1.000
_cell.length_c   1.000
_cell.angle_alpha   90.00
_cell.angle_beta   90.00
_cell.angle_gamma   90.00
#
_symmetry.space_group_name_H-M   'P 1'
#
loop_
_entity.id
_entity.type
_entity.pdbx_description
1 polymer ?
#
loop_
_entity_poly.entity_id
_entity_poly.type
_entity_poly.pdbx_seq_one_letter_code
_entity_poly.pdbx_strand_id
1 'polypeptide(L)'
;MKGKNAERKARIIIDTGSQKSYILKSGVEELGFDSQREEEFGHSLFGGTKTKLYVHKCYKVYLSSLDTDYICKLDALDQEVICNDISSIRNGSWIHELKKSNISDRYS
;
A
#
# COMPACT_ATOMS: atom_id res chain seq x y z
N MET A 1 -25.73 -5.46 -1.05
CA MET A 1 -25.25 -5.04 0.28
C MET A 1 -23.83 -5.54 0.42
N LYS A 2 -22.80 -4.67 0.43
CA LYS A 2 -21.41 -5.10 0.67
C LYS A 2 -21.31 -5.51 2.15
N GLY A 3 -20.87 -6.74 2.41
CA GLY A 3 -20.86 -7.32 3.75
C GLY A 3 -19.90 -6.58 4.68
N LYS A 4 -20.24 -6.51 5.98
CA LYS A 4 -19.48 -5.84 7.05
C LYS A 4 -18.05 -6.36 7.29
N ASN A 5 -17.55 -7.28 6.46
CA ASN A 5 -16.22 -7.91 6.53
C ASN A 5 -15.65 -8.08 5.11
N ALA A 6 -15.50 -6.98 4.37
CA ALA A 6 -14.90 -7.03 3.04
C ALA A 6 -13.37 -7.14 3.16
N GLU A 7 -12.80 -8.23 2.64
CA GLU A 7 -11.36 -8.50 2.58
C GLU A 7 -10.89 -8.58 1.12
N ARG A 8 -9.66 -8.15 0.85
CA ARG A 8 -9.02 -8.29 -0.45
C ARG A 8 -7.53 -8.55 -0.29
N LYS A 9 -6.98 -9.44 -1.12
CA LYS A 9 -5.52 -9.58 -1.27
C LYS A 9 -4.93 -8.31 -1.85
N ALA A 10 -3.91 -7.77 -1.19
CA ALA A 10 -3.21 -6.57 -1.61
C ALA A 10 -1.72 -6.83 -1.82
N ARG A 11 -1.06 -5.95 -2.58
CA ARG A 11 0.39 -5.84 -2.61
C ARG A 11 0.80 -4.73 -1.64
N ILE A 12 1.85 -4.98 -0.87
CA ILE A 12 2.34 -4.06 0.15
C ILE A 12 3.78 -3.69 -0.20
N ILE A 13 4.10 -2.40 -0.06
CA ILE A 13 5.48 -1.89 -0.11
C ILE A 13 5.84 -1.51 1.32
N ILE A 14 6.90 -2.12 1.85
CA ILE A 14 7.42 -1.79 3.18
C ILE A 14 8.50 -0.73 2.98
N ASP A 15 8.18 0.50 3.32
CA ASP A 15 9.07 1.65 3.20
C ASP A 15 9.34 2.26 4.58
N THR A 16 10.51 1.98 5.14
CA THR A 16 10.96 2.52 6.44
C THR A 16 11.25 4.01 6.38
N GLY A 17 11.40 4.60 5.18
CA GLY A 17 11.53 6.04 4.99
C GLY A 17 10.20 6.78 5.05
N SER A 18 9.07 6.08 4.95
CA SER A 18 7.76 6.71 5.01
C SER A 18 7.34 7.01 6.46
N GLN A 19 6.89 8.24 6.70
CA GLN A 19 6.39 8.66 8.01
C GLN A 19 4.96 8.17 8.28
N LYS A 20 4.22 7.81 7.23
CA LYS A 20 2.81 7.40 7.30
C LYS A 20 2.56 6.20 6.40
N SER A 21 1.53 5.44 6.71
CA SER A 21 1.04 4.38 5.83
C SER A 21 -0.02 4.93 4.87
N TYR A 22 -0.05 4.39 3.66
CA TYR A 22 -0.98 4.82 2.61
C TYR A 22 -1.72 3.62 2.02
N ILE A 23 -2.96 3.83 1.60
CA ILE A 23 -3.81 2.85 0.94
C ILE A 23 -4.40 3.45 -0.34
N LEU A 24 -4.54 2.63 -1.36
CA LEU A 24 -5.13 3.07 -2.62
C LEU A 24 -6.60 3.44 -2.40
N LYS A 25 -6.97 4.67 -2.76
CA LYS A 25 -8.33 5.21 -2.55
C LYS A 25 -9.41 4.33 -3.18
N SER A 26 -9.20 3.90 -4.42
CA SER A 26 -10.13 2.99 -5.12
C SER A 26 -10.32 1.66 -4.38
N GLY A 27 -9.29 1.18 -3.66
CA GLY A 27 -9.38 -0.04 -2.87
C GLY A 27 -10.31 0.09 -1.66
N VAL A 28 -10.22 1.20 -0.92
CA VAL A 28 -11.11 1.45 0.24
C VAL A 28 -12.55 1.75 -0.18
N GLU A 29 -12.74 2.43 -1.31
CA GLU A 29 -14.07 2.68 -1.90
C GLU A 29 -14.72 1.37 -2.40
N GLU A 30 -13.93 0.49 -3.02
CA GLU A 30 -14.38 -0.84 -3.44
C GLU A 30 -14.79 -1.70 -2.25
N LEU A 31 -14.03 -1.67 -1.15
CA LEU A 31 -14.35 -2.41 0.06
C LEU A 31 -15.45 -1.75 0.91
N GLY A 32 -15.76 -0.47 0.65
CA GLY A 32 -16.77 0.29 1.38
C GLY A 32 -16.34 0.60 2.81
N PHE A 33 -15.07 0.94 3.03
CA PHE A 33 -14.56 1.32 4.34
C PHE A 33 -14.97 2.74 4.72
N ASP A 34 -15.35 2.94 5.98
CA ASP A 34 -15.63 4.27 6.53
C ASP A 34 -14.35 4.91 7.07
N SER A 35 -14.08 6.14 6.61
CA SER A 35 -12.99 6.96 7.12
C SER A 35 -13.23 7.31 8.59
N GLN A 36 -12.19 7.17 9.40
CA GLN A 36 -12.23 7.45 10.84
C GLN A 36 -11.93 8.92 11.15
N ARG A 37 -11.14 9.58 10.31
CA ARG A 37 -10.76 10.99 10.40
C ARG A 37 -10.29 11.51 9.04
N GLU A 38 -10.12 12.81 8.95
CA GLU A 38 -9.44 13.48 7.85
C GLU A 38 -8.14 14.14 8.37
N GLU A 39 -7.06 14.05 7.61
CA GLU A 39 -5.79 14.72 7.87
C GLU A 39 -5.48 15.67 6.71
N GLU A 40 -5.21 16.93 7.02
CA GLU A 40 -4.77 17.92 6.03
C GLU A 40 -3.27 18.17 6.19
N PHE A 41 -2.51 17.97 5.12
CA PHE A 41 -1.09 18.34 5.13
C PHE A 41 -0.58 18.69 3.73
N GLY A 42 0.49 19.48 3.73
CA GLY A 42 1.26 19.84 2.55
C GLY A 42 2.74 19.67 2.84
N HIS A 43 3.53 19.42 1.82
CA HIS A 43 4.95 19.16 1.93
C HIS A 43 5.75 20.45 1.73
N SER A 44 6.77 20.64 2.55
CA SER A 44 7.78 21.68 2.32
C SER A 44 9.00 21.04 1.68
N LEU A 45 9.34 21.47 0.47
CA LEU A 45 10.47 20.95 -0.31
C LEU A 45 11.73 21.77 -0.03
N PHE A 46 12.89 21.15 -0.24
CA PHE A 46 14.16 21.88 -0.27
C PHE A 46 14.09 23.00 -1.32
N GLY A 47 14.53 24.20 -0.97
CA GLY A 47 14.33 25.41 -1.78
C GLY A 47 13.08 26.23 -1.40
N GLY A 48 12.37 25.88 -0.33
CA GLY A 48 11.30 26.70 0.27
C GLY A 48 9.95 26.61 -0.43
N THR A 49 9.83 25.77 -1.46
CA THR A 49 8.55 25.53 -2.14
C THR A 49 7.64 24.69 -1.25
N LYS A 50 6.39 25.12 -1.08
CA LYS A 50 5.35 24.34 -0.40
C LYS A 50 4.40 23.74 -1.42
N THR A 51 4.03 22.48 -1.25
CA THR A 51 2.95 21.88 -2.03
C THR A 51 1.61 22.46 -1.56
N LYS A 52 0.59 22.29 -2.40
CA LYS A 52 -0.80 22.49 -1.96
C LYS A 52 -1.08 21.60 -0.76
N LEU A 53 -1.97 22.07 0.12
CA LEU A 53 -2.57 21.26 1.16
C LEU A 53 -3.51 20.26 0.50
N TYR A 54 -3.42 19.01 0.92
CA TYR A 54 -4.32 17.95 0.52
C TYR A 54 -5.00 17.37 1.75
N VAL A 55 -6.30 17.15 1.64
CA VAL A 55 -7.09 16.45 2.66
C VAL A 55 -7.09 14.97 2.31
N HIS A 56 -6.58 14.16 3.23
CA HIS A 56 -6.54 12.72 3.13
C HIS A 56 -7.49 12.11 4.15
N LYS A 57 -8.30 11.14 3.73
CA LYS A 57 -9.10 10.35 4.65
C LYS A 57 -8.25 9.25 5.25
N CYS A 58 -8.36 9.07 6.56
CA CYS A 58 -7.66 8.01 7.27
C CYS A 58 -8.61 6.84 7.55
N TYR A 59 -8.14 5.65 7.25
CA TYR A 59 -8.86 4.39 7.44
C TYR A 59 -8.09 3.52 8.41
N LYS A 60 -8.84 2.82 9.26
CA LYS A 60 -8.31 1.84 10.19
C LYS A 60 -8.39 0.47 9.52
N VAL A 61 -7.24 -0.06 9.13
CA VAL A 61 -7.15 -1.30 8.34
C VAL A 61 -6.58 -2.44 9.17
N TYR A 62 -7.06 -3.64 8.90
CA TYR A 62 -6.51 -4.89 9.43
C TYR A 62 -5.76 -5.58 8.29
N LEU A 63 -4.47 -5.78 8.48
CA LEU A 63 -3.62 -6.51 7.55
C LEU A 63 -3.32 -7.89 8.15
N SER A 64 -3.59 -8.92 7.37
CA SER A 64 -3.21 -10.30 7.67
C SER A 64 -2.13 -10.76 6.69
N SER A 65 -1.22 -11.61 7.17
CA SER A 65 -0.42 -12.44 6.28
C SER A 65 -1.33 -13.42 5.54
N LEU A 66 -0.88 -13.93 4.38
CA LEU A 66 -1.69 -14.84 3.57
C LEU A 66 -1.99 -16.18 4.25
N ASP A 67 -1.14 -16.59 5.19
CA ASP A 67 -1.31 -17.74 6.08
C ASP A 67 -2.04 -17.39 7.38
N THR A 68 -2.38 -16.12 7.59
CA THR A 68 -3.08 -15.57 8.77
C THR A 68 -2.35 -15.70 10.10
N ASP A 69 -1.08 -16.12 10.10
CA ASP A 69 -0.26 -16.26 11.31
C ASP A 69 0.18 -14.90 11.90
N TYR A 70 0.09 -13.84 11.09
CA TYR A 70 0.35 -12.47 11.52
C TYR A 70 -0.83 -11.58 11.18
N ILE A 71 -1.31 -10.82 12.16
CA ILE A 71 -2.32 -9.78 11.97
C ILE A 71 -1.84 -8.50 12.64
N CYS A 72 -1.87 -7.39 11.91
CA CYS A 72 -1.65 -6.08 12.48
C CYS A 72 -2.74 -5.10 12.08
N LYS A 73 -2.85 -4.07 12.89
CA LYS A 73 -3.78 -2.97 12.68
C LYS A 73 -2.97 -1.71 12.48
N LEU A 74 -3.32 -0.95 11.45
CA LEU A 74 -2.69 0.32 11.18
C LEU A 74 -3.68 1.35 10.68
N ASP A 75 -3.29 2.61 10.82
CA ASP A 75 -3.98 3.74 10.23
C ASP A 75 -3.32 4.06 8.89
N ALA A 76 -4.10 4.05 7.81
CA ALA A 76 -3.64 4.34 6.45
C ALA A 76 -4.41 5.51 5.85
N LEU A 77 -3.69 6.45 5.24
CA LEU A 77 -4.26 7.57 4.49
C LEU A 77 -4.57 7.16 3.06
N ASP A 78 -5.67 7.63 2.49
CA ASP A 78 -5.95 7.41 1.08
C ASP A 78 -5.00 8.20 0.17
N GLN A 79 -4.68 7.58 -0.96
CA GLN A 79 -3.86 8.14 -2.00
C GLN A 79 -4.36 7.62 -3.35
N GLU A 80 -4.44 8.48 -4.36
CA GLU A 80 -4.86 8.10 -5.72
C GLU A 80 -3.83 7.18 -6.39
N VAL A 81 -2.54 7.42 -6.14
CA VAL A 81 -1.40 6.65 -6.67
C VAL A 81 -0.37 6.45 -5.56
N ILE A 82 -0.11 5.19 -5.20
CA ILE A 82 0.87 4.83 -4.16
C ILE A 82 2.30 4.88 -4.72
N CYS A 83 2.51 4.22 -5.85
CA CYS A 83 3.77 4.21 -6.59
C CYS A 83 3.42 4.23 -8.08
N ASN A 84 4.19 4.98 -8.86
CA ASN A 84 4.10 4.91 -10.32
C ASN A 84 4.51 3.51 -10.81
N ASP A 85 4.33 3.26 -12.10
CA ASP A 85 4.63 1.96 -12.71
C ASP A 85 5.99 1.41 -12.27
N ILE A 86 5.94 0.32 -11.53
CA ILE A 86 7.14 -0.46 -11.19
C ILE A 86 7.46 -1.25 -12.46
N SER A 87 8.55 -0.87 -13.13
CA SER A 87 9.01 -1.56 -14.32
C SER A 87 9.16 -3.06 -14.01
N SER A 88 8.52 -3.90 -14.82
CA SER A 88 8.68 -5.35 -14.70
C SER A 88 10.16 -5.70 -14.71
N ILE A 89 10.57 -6.53 -13.75
CA ILE A 89 11.94 -7.04 -13.73
C ILE A 89 12.12 -7.84 -15.02
N ARG A 90 13.13 -7.50 -15.82
CA ARG A 90 13.44 -8.25 -17.04
C ARG A 90 14.07 -9.58 -16.65
N ASN A 91 13.63 -10.65 -17.30
CA ASN A 91 14.24 -11.96 -17.15
C ASN A 91 15.75 -11.87 -17.37
N GLY A 92 16.53 -12.30 -16.39
CA GLY A 92 17.99 -12.27 -16.42
C GLY A 92 18.61 -13.51 -15.79
N SER A 93 19.94 -13.57 -15.77
CA SER A 93 20.69 -14.71 -15.19
C SER A 93 20.31 -15.00 -13.74
N TRP A 94 19.91 -13.97 -12.98
CA TRP A 94 19.43 -14.04 -11.60
C TRP A 94 18.22 -14.99 -11.42
N ILE A 95 17.42 -15.28 -12.45
CA ILE A 95 16.34 -16.28 -12.37
C ILE A 95 16.89 -17.68 -12.05
N HIS A 96 18.07 -18.02 -12.56
CA HIS A 96 18.71 -19.30 -12.25
C HIS A 96 19.16 -19.35 -10.78
N GLU A 97 19.62 -18.22 -10.24
CA GLU A 97 20.01 -18.09 -8.84
C GLU A 97 18.80 -18.21 -7.91
N LEU A 98 17.65 -17.61 -8.28
CA LEU A 98 16.39 -17.78 -7.54
C LEU A 98 15.92 -19.23 -7.54
N LYS A 99 15.93 -19.90 -8.70
CA LYS A 99 15.59 -21.33 -8.80
C LYS A 99 16.51 -22.19 -7.94
N LYS A 100 17.83 -21.92 -7.95
CA LYS A 100 18.82 -22.61 -7.10
C LYS A 100 18.54 -22.38 -5.61
N SER A 101 17.98 -21.22 -5.26
CA SER A 101 17.59 -20.85 -3.90
C SER A 101 16.20 -21.34 -3.52
N ASN A 102 15.58 -22.19 -4.35
CA ASN A 102 14.23 -22.71 -4.19
C ASN A 102 13.13 -21.61 -4.13
N ILE A 103 13.42 -20.46 -4.73
CA ILE A 103 12.50 -19.34 -4.87
C ILE A 103 11.84 -19.50 -6.24
N SER A 104 10.58 -19.95 -6.24
CA SER A 104 9.78 -20.05 -7.45
C SER A 104 9.11 -18.71 -7.77
N ASP A 105 9.17 -18.31 -9.04
CA ASP A 105 8.34 -17.21 -9.52
C ASP A 105 6.88 -17.67 -9.52
N ARG A 106 6.04 -17.11 -8.63
CA ARG A 106 4.63 -17.51 -8.51
C ARG A 106 3.74 -16.93 -9.62
N TYR A 107 4.32 -16.24 -10.61
CA TYR A 107 3.59 -15.52 -11.65
C TYR A 107 3.97 -15.93 -13.08
N SER A 108 4.60 -17.08 -13.27
CA SER A 108 4.74 -17.74 -14.58
C SER A 108 3.78 -18.91 -14.73
#